data_AF-A0A965PNL8-F1
#
_entry.id   AF-A0A965PNL8-F1
#
_cell.length_a   1.000
_cell.length_b   1.000
_cell.length_c   1.000
_cell.angle_alpha   90.00
_cell.angle_beta   90.00
_cell.angle_gamma   90.00
#
_symmetry.space_group_name_H-M   'P 1'
#
loop_
_entity.id
_entity.type
_entity.pdbx_description
1 polymer ?
#
loop_
_entity_poly.entity_id
_entity_poly.type
_entity_poly.pdbx_seq_one_letter_code
_entity_poly.pdbx_strand_id
1 'polypeptide(L)'
;HRIAADLLRDGVAEQSIFWTRSVLGASDTFQCKARLDWIIDDGTILDIKTTRDASPQAFARAAASYKYAHQAAWYWDALAAAATYGQAPKPTRYIIAAVENVAPFDVALYDISLDDIDFARIDLLETLGQWSREQGRGERLSGPVAGDRVKMLDLPPWTWKHALGKAEAIDDGGDDDTTIPF
;
A
#
# COMPACT_ATOMS: atom_id res chain seq x y z
N HIS A 1 -12.93 -9.85 -16.01
CA HIS A 1 -12.14 -11.05 -15.68
C HIS A 1 -13.01 -12.09 -14.96
N ARG A 2 -13.28 -13.25 -15.58
CA ARG A 2 -14.29 -14.23 -15.09
C ARG A 2 -13.96 -14.78 -13.70
N ILE A 3 -12.71 -15.17 -13.45
CA ILE A 3 -12.27 -15.75 -12.18
C ILE A 3 -12.39 -14.73 -11.03
N ALA A 4 -12.13 -13.44 -11.29
CA ALA A 4 -12.27 -12.41 -10.26
C ALA A 4 -13.75 -12.22 -9.87
N ALA A 5 -14.65 -12.26 -10.85
CA ALA A 5 -16.09 -12.22 -10.59
C ALA A 5 -16.60 -13.46 -9.83
N ASP A 6 -16.02 -14.64 -10.09
CA ASP A 6 -16.33 -15.86 -9.35
C ASP A 6 -15.85 -15.77 -7.88
N LEU A 7 -14.65 -15.24 -7.63
CA LEU A 7 -14.11 -15.05 -6.27
C LEU A 7 -14.90 -14.03 -5.44
N LEU A 8 -15.50 -13.03 -6.11
CA LEU A 8 -16.33 -12.00 -5.48
C LEU A 8 -17.82 -12.38 -5.39
N ARG A 9 -18.19 -13.61 -5.77
CA ARG A 9 -19.60 -14.04 -5.75
C ARG A 9 -20.08 -14.33 -4.33
N ASP A 10 -19.29 -15.11 -3.60
CA ASP A 10 -19.64 -15.66 -2.29
C ASP A 10 -18.52 -15.31 -1.31
N GLY A 11 -18.83 -14.45 -0.33
CA GLY A 11 -17.87 -13.99 0.67
C GLY A 11 -18.38 -12.79 1.47
N VAL A 12 -17.55 -12.34 2.42
CA VAL A 12 -17.85 -11.20 3.29
C VAL A 12 -16.99 -10.01 2.89
N ALA A 13 -17.64 -8.91 2.51
CA ALA A 13 -17.00 -7.66 2.14
C ALA A 13 -16.64 -6.81 3.36
N GLU A 14 -15.57 -6.02 3.26
CA GLU A 14 -15.24 -4.90 4.14
C GLU A 14 -15.21 -5.23 5.65
N GLN A 15 -14.87 -6.47 5.99
CA GLN A 15 -14.90 -6.96 7.36
C GLN A 15 -13.79 -6.30 8.18
N SER A 16 -14.18 -5.58 9.23
CA SER A 16 -13.24 -5.06 10.21
C SER A 16 -12.97 -6.11 11.27
N ILE A 17 -11.68 -6.39 11.50
CA ILE A 17 -11.21 -7.32 12.53
C ILE A 17 -10.33 -6.56 13.50
N PHE A 18 -10.58 -6.77 14.78
CA PHE A 18 -9.81 -6.23 15.88
C PHE A 18 -9.19 -7.37 16.66
N TRP A 19 -7.92 -7.25 17.00
CA TRP A 19 -7.24 -8.25 17.80
C TRP A 19 -6.18 -7.60 18.67
N THR A 20 -5.72 -8.36 19.66
CA THR A 20 -4.60 -7.95 20.51
C THR A 20 -3.36 -8.72 20.09
N ARG A 21 -2.21 -8.03 20.03
CA ARG A 21 -0.92 -8.63 19.70
C ARG A 21 0.11 -8.32 20.77
N SER A 22 0.89 -9.32 21.16
CA SER A 22 2.15 -9.12 21.90
C SER A 22 3.32 -9.15 20.93
N VAL A 23 4.30 -8.28 21.11
CA VAL A 23 5.56 -8.30 20.36
C VAL A 23 6.69 -8.64 21.32
N LEU A 24 7.63 -9.48 20.87
CA LEU A 24 8.77 -9.85 21.70
C LEU A 24 9.59 -8.61 22.09
N GLY A 25 9.80 -8.41 23.39
CA GLY A 25 10.51 -7.25 23.92
C GLY A 25 9.66 -5.99 24.10
N ALA A 26 8.35 -6.04 23.83
CA ALA A 26 7.41 -5.03 24.26
C ALA A 26 6.89 -5.34 25.67
N SER A 27 6.76 -4.31 26.51
CA SER A 27 6.14 -4.42 27.84
C SER A 27 4.61 -4.56 27.77
N ASP A 28 4.02 -4.04 26.68
CA ASP A 28 2.58 -3.90 26.50
C ASP A 28 2.06 -4.74 25.33
N THR A 29 0.74 -4.95 25.35
CA THR A 29 0.00 -5.53 24.22
C THR A 29 -0.57 -4.42 23.34
N PHE A 30 -0.62 -4.66 22.04
CA PHE A 30 -1.11 -3.70 21.04
C PHE A 30 -2.53 -4.06 20.62
N GLN A 31 -3.40 -3.06 20.62
CA GLN A 31 -4.71 -3.16 19.96
C GLN A 31 -4.50 -2.94 18.46
N CYS A 32 -4.81 -3.96 17.67
CA CYS A 32 -4.64 -3.98 16.23
C CYS A 32 -5.99 -3.96 15.54
N LYS A 33 -6.00 -3.40 14.33
CA LYS A 33 -7.17 -3.33 13.45
C LYS A 33 -6.75 -3.62 12.01
N ALA A 34 -7.61 -4.35 11.30
CA ALA A 34 -7.59 -4.48 9.85
C ALA A 34 -9.02 -4.36 9.32
N ARG A 35 -9.17 -3.88 8.09
CA ARG A 35 -10.42 -3.97 7.32
C ARG A 35 -10.07 -4.70 6.03
N LEU A 36 -10.53 -5.93 5.91
CA LEU A 36 -10.25 -6.77 4.75
C LEU A 36 -11.28 -6.45 3.67
N ASP A 37 -10.83 -6.31 2.42
CA ASP A 37 -11.71 -6.00 1.28
C ASP A 37 -12.73 -7.11 1.06
N TRP A 38 -12.25 -8.36 1.00
CA TRP A 38 -13.10 -9.53 0.77
C TRP A 38 -12.51 -10.80 1.40
N ILE A 39 -13.36 -11.58 2.06
CA ILE A 39 -13.01 -12.87 2.66
C ILE A 39 -13.92 -13.94 2.05
N ILE A 40 -13.33 -14.97 1.45
CA ILE A 40 -14.04 -16.13 0.90
C ILE A 40 -14.17 -17.19 2.00
N ASP A 41 -15.24 -17.98 1.96
CA ASP A 41 -15.56 -19.00 2.98
C ASP A 41 -14.43 -20.02 3.23
N ASP A 42 -13.58 -20.27 2.23
CA ASP A 42 -12.42 -21.16 2.33
C ASP A 42 -11.21 -20.52 3.05
N GLY A 43 -11.33 -19.27 3.50
CA GLY A 43 -10.27 -18.52 4.15
C GLY A 43 -9.36 -17.74 3.20
N THR A 44 -9.67 -17.69 1.91
CA THR A 44 -8.97 -16.84 0.95
C THR A 44 -9.29 -15.37 1.23
N ILE A 45 -8.24 -14.57 1.38
CA ILE A 45 -8.33 -13.11 1.45
C ILE A 45 -8.12 -12.58 0.04
N LEU A 46 -9.09 -11.82 -0.49
CA LEU A 46 -8.98 -11.13 -1.76
C LEU A 46 -8.92 -9.62 -1.53
N ASP A 47 -7.85 -8.99 -2.00
CA ASP A 47 -7.55 -7.59 -1.79
C ASP A 47 -7.44 -6.87 -3.16
N ILE A 48 -8.12 -5.74 -3.31
CA ILE A 48 -8.22 -5.06 -4.60
C ILE A 48 -7.20 -3.92 -4.66
N LYS A 49 -6.41 -3.89 -5.74
CA LYS A 49 -5.39 -2.86 -5.96
C LYS A 49 -5.52 -2.29 -7.37
N THR A 50 -5.67 -0.98 -7.47
CA THR A 50 -5.60 -0.30 -8.76
C THR A 50 -4.14 -0.10 -9.19
N THR A 51 -3.82 -0.34 -10.45
CA THR A 51 -2.49 -0.15 -11.04
C THR A 51 -2.59 0.49 -12.42
N ARG A 52 -1.49 1.01 -12.96
CA ARG A 52 -1.44 1.41 -14.39
C ARG A 52 -1.09 0.24 -15.32
N ASP A 53 -0.42 -0.77 -14.77
CA ASP A 53 0.10 -1.92 -15.51
C ASP A 53 -0.05 -3.14 -14.60
N ALA A 54 -0.94 -4.05 -14.98
CA ALA A 54 -1.21 -5.28 -14.24
C ALA A 54 -0.34 -6.45 -14.73
N SER A 55 0.62 -6.23 -15.64
CA SER A 55 1.54 -7.29 -16.07
C SER A 55 2.37 -7.84 -14.90
N PRO A 56 2.78 -9.12 -14.93
CA PRO A 56 3.43 -9.75 -13.79
C PRO A 56 4.69 -9.02 -13.32
N GLN A 57 5.54 -8.57 -14.25
CA GLN A 57 6.80 -7.91 -13.92
C GLN A 57 6.58 -6.50 -13.36
N ALA A 58 5.64 -5.74 -13.91
CA ALA A 58 5.33 -4.40 -13.42
C ALA A 58 4.66 -4.47 -12.05
N PHE A 59 3.67 -5.35 -11.91
CA PHE A 59 2.93 -5.49 -10.66
C PHE A 59 3.79 -6.08 -9.54
N ALA A 60 4.71 -7.00 -9.81
CA ALA A 60 5.66 -7.49 -8.81
C ALA A 60 6.53 -6.35 -8.24
N ARG A 61 7.02 -5.43 -9.09
CA ARG A 61 7.77 -4.24 -8.63
C ARG A 61 6.91 -3.30 -7.80
N ALA A 62 5.66 -3.09 -8.20
CA ALA A 62 4.71 -2.29 -7.45
C ALA A 62 4.43 -2.92 -6.08
N ALA A 63 4.17 -4.24 -6.04
CA ALA A 63 3.91 -4.99 -4.81
C ALA A 63 5.08 -4.92 -3.82
N ALA A 64 6.32 -5.04 -4.30
CA ALA A 64 7.51 -4.86 -3.48
C ALA A 64 7.63 -3.41 -2.96
N SER A 65 7.41 -2.42 -3.83
CA SER A 65 7.57 -1.00 -3.48
C SER A 65 6.51 -0.52 -2.48
N TYR A 66 5.27 -0.99 -2.62
CA TYR A 66 4.15 -0.65 -1.75
C TYR A 66 3.98 -1.62 -0.56
N LYS A 67 4.91 -2.58 -0.39
CA LYS A 67 4.92 -3.53 0.71
C LYS A 67 3.61 -4.34 0.86
N TYR A 68 3.06 -4.83 -0.25
CA TYR A 68 1.81 -5.61 -0.19
C TYR A 68 1.97 -6.94 0.55
N ALA A 69 3.17 -7.52 0.62
CA ALA A 69 3.44 -8.68 1.48
C ALA A 69 3.26 -8.36 2.98
N HIS A 70 3.63 -7.14 3.43
CA HIS A 70 3.39 -6.70 4.81
C HIS A 70 1.90 -6.52 5.10
N GLN A 71 1.14 -5.99 4.14
CA GLN A 71 -0.32 -5.95 4.23
C GLN A 71 -0.90 -7.36 4.32
N ALA A 72 -0.43 -8.28 3.48
CA ALA A 72 -0.84 -9.67 3.50
C ALA A 72 -0.59 -10.33 4.87
N ALA A 73 0.61 -10.17 5.43
CA ALA A 73 0.94 -10.65 6.77
C ALA A 73 0.00 -10.06 7.85
N TRP A 74 -0.29 -8.76 7.78
CA TRP A 74 -1.18 -8.09 8.72
C TRP A 74 -2.62 -8.63 8.66
N TYR A 75 -3.16 -8.81 7.45
CA TYR A 75 -4.52 -9.31 7.24
C TYR A 75 -4.62 -10.80 7.56
N TRP A 76 -3.59 -11.58 7.22
CA TRP A 76 -3.48 -12.98 7.59
C TRP A 76 -3.58 -13.15 9.11
N ASP A 77 -2.84 -12.32 9.84
CA ASP A 77 -2.80 -12.36 11.29
C ASP A 77 -4.14 -11.93 11.92
N ALA A 78 -4.82 -10.95 11.32
CA ALA A 78 -6.16 -10.55 11.70
C ALA A 78 -7.15 -11.72 11.54
N LEU A 79 -7.17 -12.34 10.37
CA LEU A 79 -8.09 -13.44 10.06
C LEU A 79 -7.81 -14.67 10.93
N ALA A 80 -6.53 -15.00 11.14
CA ALA A 80 -6.12 -16.05 12.07
C ALA A 80 -6.60 -15.78 13.49
N ALA A 81 -6.49 -14.54 13.98
CA ALA A 81 -6.98 -14.16 15.31
C ALA A 81 -8.50 -14.23 15.44
N ALA A 82 -9.26 -13.90 14.39
CA ALA A 82 -10.71 -14.10 14.39
C ALA A 82 -11.08 -15.60 14.37
N ALA A 83 -10.30 -16.41 13.64
CA ALA A 83 -10.52 -17.85 13.53
C ALA A 83 -10.31 -18.61 14.84
N THR A 84 -9.44 -18.16 15.75
CA THR A 84 -9.27 -18.79 17.08
C THR A 84 -10.53 -18.74 17.93
N TYR A 85 -11.40 -17.75 17.69
CA TYR A 85 -12.69 -17.59 18.38
C TYR A 85 -13.88 -18.10 17.54
N GLY A 86 -13.62 -18.76 16.41
CA GLY A 86 -14.66 -19.25 15.51
C GLY A 86 -15.45 -18.14 14.81
N GLN A 87 -14.90 -16.93 14.71
CA GLN A 87 -15.56 -15.77 14.10
C GLN A 87 -15.27 -15.62 12.60
N ALA A 88 -14.31 -16.38 12.08
CA ALA A 88 -13.90 -16.36 10.68
C ALA A 88 -13.24 -17.70 10.29
N PRO A 89 -13.14 -18.02 8.99
CA PRO A 89 -12.33 -19.15 8.53
C PRO A 89 -10.85 -18.92 8.81
N LYS A 90 -10.06 -20.01 8.86
CA LYS A 90 -8.59 -19.90 8.94
C LYS A 90 -8.06 -19.37 7.61
N PRO A 91 -7.09 -18.45 7.60
CA PRO A 91 -6.51 -17.94 6.36
C PRO A 91 -5.84 -19.07 5.58
N THR A 92 -6.08 -19.11 4.26
CA THR A 92 -5.53 -20.13 3.36
C THR A 92 -4.71 -19.55 2.22
N ARG A 93 -5.13 -18.41 1.67
CA ARG A 93 -4.46 -17.72 0.55
C ARG A 93 -4.62 -16.21 0.67
N TYR A 94 -3.71 -15.47 0.06
CA TYR A 94 -3.82 -14.02 -0.08
C TYR A 94 -3.68 -13.65 -1.56
N ILE A 95 -4.79 -13.28 -2.18
CA ILE A 95 -4.86 -12.95 -3.60
C ILE A 95 -5.03 -11.43 -3.74
N ILE A 96 -4.19 -10.84 -4.58
CA ILE A 96 -4.38 -9.46 -5.03
C ILE A 96 -5.09 -9.47 -6.39
N ALA A 97 -6.21 -8.76 -6.47
CA ALA A 97 -6.82 -8.37 -7.73
C ALA A 97 -6.23 -7.03 -8.20
N ALA A 98 -5.24 -7.12 -9.10
CA ALA A 98 -4.64 -5.96 -9.74
C ALA A 98 -5.55 -5.50 -10.88
N VAL A 99 -6.17 -4.33 -10.73
CA VAL A 99 -7.10 -3.73 -11.70
C VAL A 99 -6.44 -2.54 -12.37
N GLU A 100 -6.29 -2.57 -13.68
CA GLU A 100 -5.75 -1.43 -14.42
C GLU A 100 -6.73 -0.24 -14.38
N ASN A 101 -6.20 0.96 -14.13
CA ASN A 101 -6.96 2.21 -14.12
C ASN A 101 -6.84 2.99 -15.44
N VAL A 102 -6.18 2.41 -16.44
CA VAL A 102 -6.05 2.90 -17.81
C VAL A 102 -6.38 1.78 -18.78
N ALA A 103 -6.84 2.11 -19.99
CA ALA A 103 -7.17 1.12 -21.01
C ALA A 103 -5.95 0.20 -21.28
N PRO A 104 -6.15 -1.13 -21.40
CA PRO A 104 -7.42 -1.84 -21.62
C PRO A 104 -8.25 -2.18 -20.36
N PHE A 105 -7.88 -1.69 -19.16
CA PHE A 105 -8.53 -2.02 -17.89
C PHE A 105 -8.44 -3.50 -17.53
N ASP A 106 -7.30 -4.12 -17.86
CA ASP A 106 -7.09 -5.54 -17.56
C ASP A 106 -7.10 -5.79 -16.05
N VAL A 107 -7.46 -7.03 -15.70
CA VAL A 107 -7.43 -7.50 -14.33
C VAL A 107 -6.58 -8.75 -14.26
N ALA A 108 -5.60 -8.74 -13.36
CA ALA A 108 -4.77 -9.90 -13.05
C ALA A 108 -4.95 -10.30 -11.59
N LEU A 109 -4.86 -11.60 -11.32
CA LEU A 109 -4.89 -12.16 -9.97
C LEU A 109 -3.52 -12.69 -9.60
N TYR A 110 -3.00 -12.25 -8.45
CA TYR A 110 -1.68 -12.64 -7.97
C TYR A 110 -1.78 -13.21 -6.56
N ASP A 111 -1.28 -14.43 -6.37
CA ASP A 111 -1.14 -15.04 -5.06
C ASP A 111 0.19 -14.58 -4.44
N ILE A 112 0.17 -14.07 -3.21
CA ILE A 112 1.40 -13.83 -2.45
C ILE A 112 1.80 -15.13 -1.77
N SER A 113 3.02 -15.57 -2.00
CA SER A 113 3.53 -16.82 -1.43
C SER A 113 3.54 -16.77 0.10
N LEU A 114 3.33 -17.93 0.74
CA LEU A 114 3.41 -18.03 2.20
C LEU A 114 4.80 -17.63 2.72
N ASP A 115 5.86 -17.94 1.96
CA ASP A 115 7.23 -17.55 2.29
C ASP A 115 7.37 -16.02 2.33
N ASP A 116 6.86 -15.30 1.32
CA ASP A 116 6.90 -13.83 1.29
C ASP A 116 6.07 -13.21 2.43
N ILE A 117 4.93 -13.82 2.76
CA ILE A 117 4.11 -13.42 3.90
C ILE A 117 4.89 -13.60 5.20
N ASP A 118 5.58 -14.73 5.37
CA ASP A 118 6.37 -15.02 6.57
C ASP A 118 7.57 -14.09 6.70
N PHE A 119 8.31 -13.82 5.61
CA PHE A 119 9.40 -12.84 5.61
C PHE A 119 8.89 -11.43 5.94
N ALA A 120 7.77 -11.02 5.35
CA ALA A 120 7.17 -9.72 5.65
C ALA A 120 6.67 -9.64 7.09
N ARG A 121 6.16 -10.74 7.66
CA ARG A 121 5.76 -10.82 9.06
C ARG A 121 6.95 -10.61 10.00
N ILE A 122 8.12 -11.18 9.68
CA ILE A 122 9.34 -10.98 10.48
C ILE A 122 9.73 -9.48 10.49
N ASP A 123 9.85 -8.86 9.31
CA ASP A 123 10.20 -7.43 9.18
C ASP A 123 9.17 -6.51 9.87
N LEU A 124 7.89 -6.82 9.72
CA LEU A 124 6.78 -6.13 10.39
C LEU A 124 6.90 -6.22 11.92
N LEU A 125 7.17 -7.42 12.47
CA LEU A 125 7.28 -7.62 13.91
C LEU A 125 8.51 -6.92 14.50
N GLU A 126 9.63 -6.91 13.77
CA GLU A 126 10.82 -6.16 14.16
C GLU A 126 10.51 -4.65 14.22
N THR A 127 9.86 -4.12 13.18
CA THR A 127 9.45 -2.71 13.10
C THR A 127 8.51 -2.33 14.24
N LEU A 128 7.51 -3.17 14.55
CA LEU A 128 6.59 -2.94 15.67
C LEU A 128 7.31 -2.98 17.02
N GLY A 129 8.29 -3.88 17.18
CA GLY A 129 9.12 -3.96 18.39
C GLY A 129 9.99 -2.73 18.58
N GLN A 130 10.57 -2.20 17.50
CA GLN A 130 11.31 -0.93 17.53
C GLN A 130 10.39 0.23 17.93
N TRP A 131 9.24 0.36 17.26
CA TRP A 131 8.25 1.38 17.56
C TRP A 131 7.79 1.35 19.04
N SER A 132 7.51 0.16 19.57
CA SER A 132 7.10 -0.01 20.97
C SER A 132 8.13 0.50 21.97
N ARG A 133 9.43 0.21 21.73
CA ARG A 133 10.53 0.64 22.61
C ARG A 133 10.69 2.16 22.62
N GLU A 134 10.45 2.81 21.48
CA GLU A 134 10.55 4.27 21.35
C GLU A 134 9.36 4.98 22.01
N GLN A 135 8.13 4.46 21.83
CA GLN A 135 6.95 5.01 22.51
C GLN A 135 7.10 4.97 24.03
N GLY A 136 7.65 3.88 24.59
CA GLY A 136 7.89 3.74 26.03
C GLY A 136 8.90 4.75 26.60
N ARG A 137 9.73 5.39 25.75
CA ARG A 137 10.71 6.42 26.15
C ARG A 137 10.16 7.84 26.05
N GLY A 138 8.93 8.02 25.56
CA GLY A 138 8.38 9.34 25.25
C GLY A 138 9.06 10.02 24.06
N GLU A 139 9.88 9.28 23.30
CA GLU A 139 10.53 9.77 22.10
C GLU A 139 9.56 9.60 20.92
N ARG A 140 9.20 10.71 20.26
CA ARG A 140 8.46 10.65 18.99
C ARG A 140 9.36 9.95 17.97
N LEU A 141 8.83 8.93 17.29
CA LEU A 141 9.48 8.25 16.14
C LEU A 141 10.31 9.26 15.36
N SER A 142 11.64 9.18 15.48
CA SER A 142 12.54 9.95 14.64
C SER A 142 12.53 9.28 13.28
N GLY A 143 11.44 9.48 12.53
CA GLY A 143 11.43 9.18 11.12
C GLY A 143 12.60 9.89 10.44
N PRO A 144 12.97 9.53 9.20
CA PRO A 144 14.14 10.10 8.50
C PRO A 144 14.08 11.63 8.36
N VAL A 145 12.93 12.22 8.67
CA VAL A 145 12.70 13.66 8.67
C VAL A 145 12.49 14.13 10.11
N ALA A 146 13.54 14.65 10.73
CA ALA A 146 13.37 15.56 11.87
C ALA A 146 12.59 16.79 11.38
N GLY A 147 11.46 17.08 12.01
CA GLY A 147 10.45 17.98 11.43
C GLY A 147 9.74 18.84 12.47
N ASP A 148 10.44 19.85 12.98
CA ASP A 148 9.80 20.94 13.75
C ASP A 148 9.46 22.15 12.85
N ARG A 149 9.77 22.08 11.54
CA ARG A 149 9.57 23.17 10.58
C ARG A 149 9.12 22.65 9.22
N VAL A 150 8.32 23.48 8.54
CA VAL A 150 7.95 23.29 7.13
C VAL A 150 9.22 23.39 6.27
N LYS A 151 9.48 22.39 5.42
CA LYS A 151 10.59 22.38 4.45
C LYS A 151 10.06 22.79 3.08
N MET A 152 10.82 23.61 2.35
CA MET A 152 10.54 23.91 0.95
C MET A 152 10.65 22.60 0.14
N LEU A 153 9.68 22.34 -0.73
CA LEU A 153 9.71 21.21 -1.65
C LEU A 153 9.94 21.73 -3.06
N ASP A 154 11.20 21.68 -3.50
CA ASP A 154 11.54 21.99 -4.88
C ASP A 154 11.17 20.81 -5.78
N LEU A 155 10.37 21.08 -6.81
CA LEU A 155 10.03 20.08 -7.81
C LEU A 155 11.27 19.78 -8.66
N PRO A 156 11.50 18.51 -9.04
CA PRO A 156 12.68 18.14 -9.80
C PRO A 156 12.69 18.84 -11.18
N PRO A 157 13.88 19.11 -11.77
CA PRO A 157 14.00 19.91 -13.00
C PRO A 157 13.18 19.38 -14.20
N TRP A 158 12.92 18.08 -14.25
CA TRP A 158 12.12 17.48 -15.32
C TRP A 158 10.65 17.91 -15.31
N THR A 159 10.15 18.45 -14.20
CA THR A 159 8.78 19.00 -14.07
C THR A 159 8.52 20.10 -15.08
N TRP A 160 9.52 20.93 -15.37
CA TRP A 160 9.38 22.14 -16.17
C TRP A 160 9.87 22.00 -17.60
N LYS A 161 10.30 20.80 -18.04
CA LYS A 161 10.86 20.60 -19.39
C LYS A 161 9.98 21.15 -20.51
N HIS A 162 8.66 21.00 -20.39
CA HIS A 162 7.71 21.52 -21.38
C HIS A 162 7.50 23.04 -21.31
N ALA A 163 7.73 23.66 -20.15
CA ALA A 163 7.63 25.10 -19.96
C ALA A 163 8.92 25.82 -20.40
N LEU A 164 10.09 25.23 -20.10
CA LEU A 164 11.40 25.75 -20.49
C LEU A 164 11.58 25.74 -22.01
N GLY A 165 11.17 24.67 -22.70
CA GLY A 165 11.21 24.62 -24.17
C GLY A 165 10.25 25.59 -24.87
N LYS A 166 9.24 26.13 -24.17
CA LYS A 166 8.39 27.22 -24.69
C LYS A 166 8.98 28.61 -24.41
N ALA A 167 9.68 28.78 -23.29
CA ALA A 167 10.34 30.05 -22.96
C ALA A 167 11.49 30.36 -23.95
N GLU A 168 12.26 29.35 -24.35
CA GLU A 168 13.33 29.50 -25.35
C GLU A 168 12.78 29.87 -26.75
N ALA A 169 11.58 29.40 -27.10
CA ALA A 169 10.94 29.72 -28.38
C ALA A 169 10.31 31.12 -28.44
N ILE A 170 10.16 31.80 -27.30
CA ILE A 170 9.60 33.17 -27.22
C ILE A 170 10.72 34.22 -27.33
N ASP A 171 11.97 33.86 -27.02
CA ASP A 171 13.12 34.78 -27.05
C ASP A 171 13.68 35.01 -28.48
N ASP A 172 13.46 34.06 -29.40
CA ASP A 172 13.94 34.14 -30.80
C ASP A 172 13.05 34.99 -31.74
N GLY A 173 12.06 35.73 -31.20
CA GLY A 173 11.03 36.43 -31.98
C GLY A 173 10.84 37.92 -31.70
N GLY A 174 11.78 38.59 -31.03
CA GLY A 174 11.67 40.01 -30.69
C GLY A 174 12.03 40.95 -31.85
N ASP A 175 11.15 41.07 -32.85
CA ASP A 175 11.03 42.31 -33.63
C ASP A 175 10.04 43.26 -32.94
N ASP A 176 10.33 44.54 -33.13
CA ASP A 176 9.81 45.73 -32.48
C ASP A 176 8.28 45.88 -32.53
N ASP A 177 7.78 46.72 -31.62
CA ASP A 177 6.46 47.34 -31.60
C ASP A 177 5.25 46.47 -31.17
N THR A 178 4.81 46.66 -29.92
CA THR A 178 3.46 47.21 -29.70
C THR A 178 3.26 47.76 -28.30
N THR A 179 2.95 49.05 -28.29
CA THR A 179 2.35 49.79 -27.18
C THR A 179 1.13 49.06 -26.60
N ILE A 180 1.10 48.83 -25.29
CA ILE A 180 -0.10 48.34 -24.58
C ILE A 180 -0.80 49.55 -23.95
N PRO A 181 -2.05 49.88 -24.34
CA PRO A 181 -2.81 50.92 -23.65
C PRO A 181 -3.36 50.38 -22.32
N PHE A 182 -3.47 51.31 -21.36
CA PHE A 182 -3.83 51.18 -19.94
C PHE A 182 -4.93 50.19 -19.57
#